data_AF-A0A6C0HMX8-F1
#
_entry.id   AF-A0A6C0HMX8-F1
#
_cell.length_a   1.000
_cell.length_b   1.000
_cell.length_c   1.000
_cell.angle_alpha   90.00
_cell.angle_beta   90.00
_cell.angle_gamma   90.00
#
_symmetry.space_group_name_H-M   'P 1'
#
loop_
_entity.id
_entity.type
_entity.pdbx_description
1 polymer ?
#
loop_
_entity_poly.entity_id
_entity_poly.type
_entity_poly.pdbx_seq_one_letter_code
_entity_poly.pdbx_strand_id
1 'polypeptide(L)'
;MKTVIKSAKHPSHSHSTSHSNYSFIYPLKDYTFKSLQIFTHKNLEFIIFIVLSVVLVIYIAYYAKEQFENADAPHGINQMDSIIYINLENRKDRKDLLFKELEALDTDMTKVHKVCGVYIPKNGHRGCVQAHILALELAQLNKWDPVLILEDDAQLSVSPEDFNTILYNALKQLNSENPDWNVLMLGTANKIYNTATPDLTFSIDSISLENIEQTTTTKQTTLEQTTLEQTTLEQTTLNLKSKSKPKQIIVKQLKSATTSSAYVVRLNYIDTILTLFKNCNANMLSNKLSGDGFEYQALDQKWASLQGADKWYAFDEDLIKQRAIWSTIQSPQSP
;
A
#
# COMPACT_ATOMS: atom_id res chain seq x y z
N MET A 1 15.00 67.93 -69.95
CA MET A 1 14.46 69.27 -69.62
C MET A 1 14.66 69.49 -68.12
N LYS A 2 15.00 70.64 -67.51
CA LYS A 2 15.53 71.99 -67.88
C LYS A 2 16.04 72.60 -66.54
N THR A 3 17.06 73.46 -66.39
CA THR A 3 18.15 73.95 -67.25
C THR A 3 19.27 74.58 -66.38
N VAL A 4 20.53 74.36 -66.75
CA VAL A 4 21.76 75.19 -66.56
C VAL A 4 21.67 76.50 -65.73
N ILE A 5 22.61 76.70 -64.77
CA ILE A 5 23.41 77.95 -64.62
C ILE A 5 24.88 77.59 -64.27
N LYS A 6 25.84 78.41 -64.73
CA LYS A 6 27.32 78.27 -64.63
C LYS A 6 27.94 79.16 -63.53
N SER A 7 29.23 78.91 -63.22
CA SER A 7 30.32 79.85 -62.81
C SER A 7 31.01 79.36 -61.52
N ALA A 8 32.31 79.03 -61.38
CA ALA A 8 33.60 79.44 -61.97
C ALA A 8 34.45 80.38 -61.05
N LYS A 9 35.76 80.04 -60.93
CA LYS A 9 36.92 80.74 -60.31
C LYS A 9 37.16 80.66 -58.77
N HIS A 10 38.09 79.76 -58.37
CA HIS A 10 39.46 80.02 -57.84
C HIS A 10 39.74 81.20 -56.84
N PRO A 11 40.80 81.11 -56.00
CA PRO A 11 40.85 80.41 -54.69
C PRO A 11 41.23 81.34 -53.50
N SER A 12 41.20 80.84 -52.26
CA SER A 12 42.35 80.81 -51.29
C SER A 12 41.94 80.75 -49.80
N HIS A 13 42.90 80.29 -48.98
CA HIS A 13 43.02 80.40 -47.51
C HIS A 13 42.09 79.62 -46.55
N SER A 14 42.64 78.49 -46.08
CA SER A 14 42.79 78.07 -44.68
C SER A 14 41.66 78.29 -43.66
N HIS A 15 41.14 77.18 -43.11
CA HIS A 15 41.30 76.87 -41.68
C HIS A 15 41.04 75.37 -41.39
N SER A 16 41.42 74.93 -40.18
CA SER A 16 41.43 73.54 -39.72
C SER A 16 40.11 73.08 -39.08
N THR A 17 39.64 71.88 -39.42
CA THR A 17 38.71 71.06 -38.62
C THR A 17 39.06 69.58 -38.87
N SER A 18 39.67 68.86 -37.93
CA SER A 18 38.97 68.05 -36.93
C SER A 18 37.90 67.10 -37.49
N HIS A 19 38.17 65.78 -37.42
CA HIS A 19 37.15 64.74 -37.47
C HIS A 19 37.33 63.87 -36.22
N SER A 20 36.40 63.99 -35.28
CA SER A 20 36.36 63.23 -34.04
C SER A 20 35.62 61.92 -34.24
N ASN A 21 36.34 60.80 -34.06
CA ASN A 21 35.70 59.49 -33.90
C ASN A 21 34.99 59.43 -32.54
N TYR A 22 33.66 59.49 -32.54
CA TYR A 22 32.85 59.26 -31.34
C TYR A 22 32.73 57.76 -31.03
N SER A 23 33.72 57.20 -30.33
CA SER A 23 33.61 55.89 -29.67
C SER A 23 33.16 56.06 -28.21
N PHE A 24 31.89 56.43 -28.01
CA PHE A 24 31.31 56.71 -26.69
C PHE A 24 30.84 55.42 -25.99
N ILE A 25 31.76 54.50 -25.70
CA ILE A 25 31.49 53.31 -24.87
C ILE A 25 31.77 53.68 -23.41
N TYR A 26 30.77 54.30 -22.76
CA TYR A 26 30.81 54.51 -21.30
C TYR A 26 30.47 53.20 -20.57
N PRO A 27 31.00 52.97 -19.35
CA PRO A 27 30.89 51.70 -18.64
C PRO A 27 29.52 51.53 -17.97
N LEU A 28 28.47 51.34 -18.79
CA LEU A 28 27.10 51.08 -18.33
C LEU A 28 27.04 49.86 -17.39
N LYS A 29 27.87 48.83 -17.63
CA LYS A 29 27.96 47.61 -16.80
C LYS A 29 28.36 47.92 -15.34
N ASP A 30 29.37 48.75 -15.12
CA ASP A 30 29.88 49.02 -13.76
C ASP A 30 28.89 49.82 -12.90
N TYR A 31 28.19 50.78 -13.52
CA TYR A 31 27.14 51.54 -12.82
C TYR A 31 25.97 50.65 -12.42
N THR A 32 25.50 49.79 -13.34
CA THR A 32 24.42 48.83 -13.02
C THR A 32 24.81 47.85 -11.91
N PHE A 33 26.07 47.40 -11.88
CA PHE A 33 26.55 46.46 -10.86
C PHE A 33 26.64 47.12 -9.48
N LYS A 34 27.20 48.33 -9.37
CA LYS A 34 27.23 49.09 -8.11
C LYS A 34 25.84 49.45 -7.60
N SER A 35 24.91 49.88 -8.46
CA SER A 35 23.54 50.18 -8.04
C SER A 35 22.82 48.93 -7.53
N LEU A 36 23.03 47.78 -8.19
CA LEU A 36 22.46 46.50 -7.77
C LEU A 36 23.02 46.07 -6.40
N GLN A 37 24.32 46.21 -6.19
CA GLN A 37 24.99 45.83 -4.94
C GLN A 37 24.58 46.70 -3.74
N ILE A 38 24.30 47.99 -3.97
CA ILE A 38 23.74 48.89 -2.94
C ILE A 38 22.27 48.53 -2.64
N PHE A 39 21.50 48.20 -3.68
CA PHE A 39 20.10 47.79 -3.53
C PHE A 39 19.96 46.46 -2.77
N THR A 40 20.78 45.45 -3.09
CA THR A 40 20.74 44.15 -2.40
C THR A 40 21.17 44.28 -0.94
N HIS A 41 22.19 45.08 -0.61
CA HIS A 41 22.56 45.31 0.79
C HIS A 41 21.48 46.02 1.60
N LYS A 42 20.82 47.04 1.03
CA LYS A 42 19.75 47.77 1.73
C LYS A 42 18.46 46.98 1.92
N ASN A 43 18.19 46.01 1.05
CA ASN A 43 16.97 45.21 1.07
C ASN A 43 17.26 43.73 1.41
N LEU A 44 18.42 43.43 2.01
CA LEU A 44 18.87 42.04 2.22
C LEU A 44 17.86 41.22 3.04
N GLU A 45 17.35 41.80 4.13
CA GLU A 45 16.32 41.17 4.98
C GLU A 45 15.02 40.89 4.21
N PHE A 46 14.59 41.83 3.35
CA PHE A 46 13.39 41.69 2.53
C PHE A 46 13.57 40.63 1.41
N ILE A 47 14.76 40.58 0.80
CA ILE A 47 15.12 39.54 -0.18
C ILE A 47 15.16 38.17 0.50
N ILE A 48 15.76 38.05 1.69
CA ILE A 48 15.77 36.82 2.49
C ILE A 48 14.32 36.41 2.84
N PHE A 49 13.47 37.34 3.27
CA PHE A 49 12.07 37.08 3.57
C PHE A 49 11.29 36.55 2.36
N ILE A 50 11.50 37.13 1.17
CA ILE A 50 10.89 36.63 -0.08
C ILE A 50 11.39 35.22 -0.40
N VAL A 51 12.70 34.98 -0.32
CA VAL A 51 13.28 33.66 -0.60
C VAL A 51 12.75 32.60 0.38
N LEU A 52 12.69 32.90 1.67
CA LEU A 52 12.12 32.01 2.69
C LEU A 52 10.63 31.75 2.44
N SER A 53 9.86 32.78 2.04
CA SER A 53 8.44 32.63 1.69
C SER A 53 8.26 31.73 0.47
N VAL A 54 9.08 31.87 -0.57
CA VAL A 54 9.06 31.00 -1.76
C VAL A 54 9.44 29.56 -1.40
N VAL A 55 10.47 29.35 -0.58
CA VAL A 55 10.87 28.02 -0.09
C VAL A 55 9.74 27.38 0.73
N LEU A 56 9.07 28.14 1.61
CA LEU A 56 7.94 27.67 2.39
C LEU A 56 6.75 27.28 1.50
N VAL A 57 6.42 28.08 0.48
CA VAL A 57 5.35 27.75 -0.48
C VAL A 57 5.68 26.49 -1.29
N ILE A 58 6.94 26.33 -1.73
CA ILE A 58 7.40 25.11 -2.41
C ILE A 58 7.30 23.89 -1.46
N TYR A 59 7.70 24.04 -0.20
CA TYR A 59 7.61 22.99 0.81
C TYR A 59 6.15 22.58 1.08
N ILE A 60 5.24 23.54 1.25
CA ILE A 60 3.81 23.29 1.43
C ILE A 60 3.22 22.61 0.18
N ALA A 61 3.58 23.06 -1.03
CA ALA A 61 3.11 22.45 -2.27
C ALA A 61 3.62 21.01 -2.45
N TYR A 62 4.86 20.73 -2.06
CA TYR A 62 5.42 19.38 -2.00
C TYR A 62 4.64 18.49 -1.02
N TYR A 63 4.43 18.96 0.22
CA TYR A 63 3.69 18.23 1.25
C TYR A 63 2.22 17.98 0.86
N ALA A 64 1.55 18.98 0.29
CA ALA A 64 0.17 18.85 -0.17
C ALA A 64 0.06 17.87 -1.35
N LYS A 65 1.04 17.86 -2.26
CA LYS A 65 1.12 16.86 -3.34
C LYS A 65 1.32 15.45 -2.78
N GLU A 66 2.25 15.27 -1.84
CA GLU A 66 2.51 13.98 -1.20
C GLU A 66 1.26 13.46 -0.46
N GLN A 67 0.55 14.31 0.27
CA GLN A 67 -0.71 13.92 0.93
C GLN A 67 -1.81 13.58 -0.09
N PHE A 68 -1.95 14.34 -1.17
CA PHE A 68 -2.94 14.07 -2.22
C PHE A 68 -2.64 12.76 -2.98
N GLU A 69 -1.39 12.52 -3.37
CA GLU A 69 -0.97 11.28 -4.04
C GLU A 69 -1.11 10.04 -3.14
N ASN A 70 -0.98 10.18 -1.82
CA ASN A 70 -1.25 9.09 -0.87
C ASN A 70 -2.76 8.92 -0.57
N ALA A 71 -3.61 9.93 -0.77
CA ALA A 71 -5.04 9.86 -0.49
C ALA A 71 -5.82 9.00 -1.52
N ASP A 72 -5.44 9.09 -2.80
CA ASP A 72 -6.01 8.27 -3.88
C ASP A 72 -5.27 6.92 -4.06
N ALA A 73 -4.18 6.69 -3.33
CA ALA A 73 -3.43 5.44 -3.40
C ALA A 73 -4.24 4.29 -2.75
N PRO A 74 -4.32 3.10 -3.37
CA PRO A 74 -5.00 1.97 -2.75
C PRO A 74 -4.35 1.62 -1.41
N HIS A 75 -5.13 1.64 -0.33
CA HIS A 75 -4.65 1.39 1.03
C HIS A 75 -5.03 -0.02 1.51
N GLY A 76 -4.24 -0.58 2.43
CA GLY A 76 -4.55 -1.86 3.10
C GLY A 76 -4.84 -3.01 2.12
N ILE A 77 -5.99 -3.67 2.26
CA ILE A 77 -6.38 -4.79 1.39
C ILE A 77 -6.52 -4.39 -0.09
N ASN A 78 -6.83 -3.12 -0.38
CA ASN A 78 -7.08 -2.64 -1.75
C ASN A 78 -5.82 -2.47 -2.59
N GLN A 79 -4.63 -2.62 -2.01
CA GLN A 79 -3.33 -2.71 -2.71
C GLN A 79 -3.19 -3.95 -3.61
N MET A 80 -4.05 -4.95 -3.43
CA MET A 80 -4.08 -6.13 -4.30
C MET A 80 -4.66 -5.75 -5.67
N ASP A 81 -4.17 -6.39 -6.73
CA ASP A 81 -4.84 -6.37 -8.03
C ASP A 81 -6.16 -7.14 -7.96
N SER A 82 -6.18 -8.22 -7.18
CA SER A 82 -7.33 -9.11 -6.99
C SER A 82 -7.29 -9.81 -5.64
N ILE A 83 -8.49 -10.12 -5.13
CA ILE A 83 -8.73 -10.89 -3.91
C ILE A 83 -9.57 -12.12 -4.31
N ILE A 84 -8.98 -13.30 -4.24
CA ILE A 84 -9.65 -14.56 -4.54
C ILE A 84 -10.07 -15.23 -3.23
N TYR A 85 -11.35 -15.56 -3.09
CA TYR A 85 -11.82 -16.39 -1.97
C TYR A 85 -12.26 -17.78 -2.44
N ILE A 86 -11.88 -18.79 -1.66
CA ILE A 86 -12.23 -20.20 -1.86
C ILE A 86 -13.41 -20.53 -0.96
N ASN A 87 -14.53 -20.98 -1.54
CA ASN A 87 -15.75 -21.31 -0.79
C ASN A 87 -16.52 -22.46 -1.45
N LEU A 88 -17.05 -23.38 -0.63
CA LEU A 88 -17.96 -24.44 -1.09
C LEU A 88 -19.35 -23.86 -1.37
N GLU A 89 -19.99 -24.25 -2.47
CA GLU A 89 -21.29 -23.68 -2.92
C GLU A 89 -22.42 -23.78 -1.89
N ASN A 90 -22.39 -24.82 -1.04
CA ASN A 90 -23.37 -25.04 0.02
C ASN A 90 -23.04 -24.28 1.33
N ARG A 91 -21.86 -23.67 1.46
CA ARG A 91 -21.41 -22.93 2.66
C ARG A 91 -21.66 -21.43 2.53
N LYS A 92 -22.94 -21.07 2.37
CA LYS A 92 -23.40 -19.66 2.37
C LYS A 92 -23.10 -18.98 3.70
N ASP A 93 -23.24 -19.69 4.80
CA ASP A 93 -22.89 -19.23 6.16
C ASP A 93 -21.44 -18.73 6.27
N ARG A 94 -20.47 -19.46 5.72
CA ARG A 94 -19.06 -19.05 5.70
C ARG A 94 -18.81 -17.89 4.74
N LYS A 95 -19.45 -17.89 3.57
CA LYS A 95 -19.40 -16.76 2.64
C LYS A 95 -19.89 -15.48 3.30
N ASP A 96 -21.05 -15.51 3.96
CA ASP A 96 -21.67 -14.34 4.60
C ASP A 96 -20.82 -13.82 5.77
N LEU A 97 -20.10 -14.70 6.47
CA LEU A 97 -19.11 -14.31 7.47
C LEU A 97 -17.88 -13.65 6.83
N LEU A 98 -17.30 -14.24 5.77
CA LEU A 98 -16.16 -13.67 5.06
C LEU A 98 -16.49 -12.29 4.46
N PHE A 99 -17.67 -12.14 3.86
CA PHE A 99 -18.10 -10.87 3.27
C PHE A 99 -18.21 -9.75 4.30
N LYS A 100 -18.63 -10.04 5.54
CA LYS A 100 -18.59 -9.05 6.63
C LYS A 100 -17.18 -8.60 6.99
N GLU A 101 -16.19 -9.48 6.94
CA GLU A 101 -14.79 -9.13 7.17
C GLU A 101 -14.28 -8.23 6.02
N LEU A 102 -14.62 -8.53 4.76
CA LEU A 102 -14.27 -7.72 3.58
C LEU A 102 -14.96 -6.34 3.59
N GLU A 103 -16.24 -6.29 3.92
CA GLU A 103 -17.01 -5.04 4.08
C GLU A 103 -16.42 -4.18 5.21
N ALA A 104 -16.04 -4.78 6.34
CA ALA A 104 -15.39 -4.06 7.45
C ALA A 104 -14.01 -3.49 7.10
N LEU A 105 -13.32 -4.08 6.11
CA LEU A 105 -12.04 -3.61 5.58
C LEU A 105 -12.17 -2.51 4.51
N ASP A 106 -13.39 -2.08 4.16
CA ASP A 106 -13.67 -1.20 3.02
C ASP A 106 -13.09 -1.75 1.70
N THR A 107 -13.27 -3.06 1.48
CA THR A 107 -12.73 -3.75 0.30
C THR A 107 -13.40 -3.28 -0.99
N ASP A 108 -12.61 -2.97 -2.02
CA ASP A 108 -13.10 -2.83 -3.39
C ASP A 108 -13.63 -4.18 -3.90
N MET A 109 -14.94 -4.37 -3.75
CA MET A 109 -15.62 -5.60 -4.12
C MET A 109 -15.57 -5.89 -5.64
N THR A 110 -15.14 -4.95 -6.49
CA THR A 110 -14.90 -5.23 -7.92
C THR A 110 -13.67 -6.11 -8.16
N LYS A 111 -12.74 -6.14 -7.18
CA LYS A 111 -11.55 -6.98 -7.16
C LYS A 111 -11.77 -8.35 -6.51
N VAL A 112 -12.98 -8.65 -6.03
CA VAL A 112 -13.27 -9.86 -5.25
C VAL A 112 -13.82 -10.98 -6.14
N HIS A 113 -13.06 -12.06 -6.29
CA HIS A 113 -13.38 -13.19 -7.16
C HIS A 113 -13.61 -14.48 -6.35
N LYS A 114 -14.62 -15.27 -6.74
CA LYS A 114 -14.89 -16.57 -6.14
C LYS A 114 -14.17 -17.68 -6.90
N VAL A 115 -13.53 -18.59 -6.16
CA VAL A 115 -13.19 -19.94 -6.60
C VAL A 115 -14.02 -20.95 -5.80
N CYS A 116 -14.60 -21.92 -6.49
CA CYS A 116 -15.34 -22.99 -5.84
C CYS A 116 -14.36 -23.94 -5.12
N GLY A 117 -14.58 -24.13 -3.82
CA GLY A 117 -13.95 -25.22 -3.09
C GLY A 117 -14.32 -26.57 -3.71
N VAL A 118 -13.38 -27.51 -3.77
CA VAL A 118 -13.64 -28.84 -4.32
C VAL A 118 -13.93 -29.81 -3.17
N TYR A 119 -15.13 -30.39 -3.15
CA TYR A 119 -15.48 -31.41 -2.16
C TYR A 119 -15.11 -32.80 -2.66
N ILE A 120 -14.19 -33.48 -1.95
CA ILE A 120 -13.78 -34.86 -2.26
C ILE A 120 -14.00 -35.71 -1.01
N PRO A 121 -15.06 -36.56 -0.99
CA PRO A 121 -15.35 -37.43 0.14
C PRO A 121 -14.13 -38.25 0.56
N LYS A 122 -13.84 -38.29 1.87
CA LYS A 122 -12.70 -38.99 2.47
C LYS A 122 -11.30 -38.49 2.05
N ASN A 123 -11.17 -37.44 1.23
CA ASN A 123 -9.89 -36.80 0.94
C ASN A 123 -10.06 -35.27 0.79
N GLY A 124 -10.36 -34.60 1.91
CA GLY A 124 -10.52 -33.14 1.95
C GLY A 124 -9.26 -32.36 1.58
N HIS A 125 -8.06 -32.91 1.84
CA HIS A 125 -6.79 -32.31 1.44
C HIS A 125 -6.64 -32.23 -0.08
N ARG A 126 -7.16 -33.22 -0.82
CA ARG A 126 -7.18 -33.21 -2.29
C ARG A 126 -8.14 -32.15 -2.81
N GLY A 127 -9.27 -31.96 -2.11
CA GLY A 127 -10.22 -30.89 -2.38
C GLY A 127 -9.61 -29.50 -2.20
N CYS A 128 -8.91 -29.30 -1.08
CA CYS A 128 -8.16 -28.08 -0.76
C CYS A 128 -7.11 -27.76 -1.85
N VAL A 129 -6.18 -28.68 -2.16
CA VAL A 129 -5.13 -28.40 -3.16
C VAL A 129 -5.68 -28.12 -4.56
N GLN A 130 -6.79 -28.75 -4.95
CA GLN A 130 -7.43 -28.44 -6.23
C GLN A 130 -8.06 -27.03 -6.25
N ALA A 131 -8.67 -26.58 -5.14
CA ALA A 131 -9.19 -25.23 -5.05
C ALA A 131 -8.07 -24.16 -5.09
N HIS A 132 -6.94 -24.40 -4.44
CA HIS A 132 -5.79 -23.49 -4.54
C HIS A 132 -5.12 -23.50 -5.91
N ILE A 133 -5.06 -24.64 -6.62
CA ILE A 133 -4.62 -24.68 -8.02
C ILE A 133 -5.53 -23.79 -8.88
N LEU A 134 -6.86 -23.90 -8.73
CA LEU A 134 -7.81 -23.08 -9.50
C LEU A 134 -7.65 -21.57 -9.20
N ALA A 135 -7.41 -21.19 -7.94
CA ALA A 135 -7.14 -19.80 -7.57
C ALA A 135 -5.84 -19.26 -8.18
N LEU A 136 -4.77 -20.04 -8.14
CA LEU A 136 -3.48 -19.67 -8.71
C LEU A 136 -3.52 -19.63 -10.26
N GLU A 137 -4.20 -20.57 -10.92
CA GLU A 137 -4.40 -20.56 -12.37
C GLU A 137 -5.27 -19.37 -12.82
N LEU A 138 -6.31 -19.01 -12.04
CA LEU A 138 -7.12 -17.81 -12.31
C LEU A 138 -6.27 -16.53 -12.21
N ALA A 139 -5.43 -16.41 -11.19
CA ALA A 139 -4.54 -15.26 -11.02
C ALA A 139 -3.47 -15.18 -12.13
N GLN A 140 -2.88 -16.31 -12.50
CA GLN A 140 -1.91 -16.40 -13.60
C GLN A 140 -2.53 -16.00 -14.95
N LEU A 141 -3.74 -16.47 -15.25
CA LEU A 141 -4.45 -16.17 -16.49
C LEU A 141 -4.75 -14.67 -16.63
N ASN A 142 -5.14 -14.01 -15.54
CA ASN A 142 -5.45 -12.58 -15.51
C ASN A 142 -4.23 -11.68 -15.26
N LYS A 143 -3.08 -12.26 -14.91
CA LYS A 143 -1.81 -11.57 -14.61
C LYS A 143 -1.89 -10.59 -13.43
N TRP A 144 -2.62 -10.94 -12.39
CA TRP A 144 -2.75 -10.13 -11.16
C TRP A 144 -1.47 -10.18 -10.30
N ASP A 145 -0.92 -9.02 -9.91
CA ASP A 145 0.34 -8.91 -9.18
C ASP A 145 0.41 -7.70 -8.21
N PRO A 146 0.09 -7.84 -6.90
CA PRO A 146 -0.09 -9.08 -6.16
C PRO A 146 -1.56 -9.53 -6.09
N VAL A 147 -1.76 -10.82 -5.78
CA VAL A 147 -3.09 -11.41 -5.51
C VAL A 147 -3.16 -11.93 -4.07
N LEU A 148 -4.26 -11.63 -3.38
CA LEU A 148 -4.61 -12.22 -2.08
C LEU A 148 -5.49 -13.45 -2.29
N ILE A 149 -5.16 -14.57 -1.64
CA ILE A 149 -5.97 -15.79 -1.60
C ILE A 149 -6.47 -16.03 -0.16
N LEU A 150 -7.76 -16.25 0.00
CA LEU A 150 -8.47 -16.46 1.27
C LEU A 150 -9.29 -17.76 1.25
N GLU A 151 -9.27 -18.53 2.34
CA GLU A 151 -10.27 -19.58 2.60
C GLU A 151 -11.52 -18.99 3.30
N ASP A 152 -12.67 -19.65 3.18
CA ASP A 152 -13.95 -19.16 3.72
C ASP A 152 -14.10 -19.31 5.26
N ASP A 153 -13.07 -19.75 5.96
CA ASP A 153 -12.91 -19.60 7.41
C ASP A 153 -11.86 -18.55 7.82
N ALA A 154 -11.31 -17.76 6.89
CA ALA A 154 -10.55 -16.58 7.23
C ALA A 154 -11.39 -15.61 8.09
N GLN A 155 -10.78 -15.13 9.17
CA GLN A 155 -11.34 -14.17 10.13
C GLN A 155 -10.24 -13.19 10.57
N LEU A 156 -10.58 -11.91 10.75
CA LEU A 156 -9.64 -10.93 11.31
C LEU A 156 -9.23 -11.27 12.75
N SER A 157 -7.94 -11.10 13.03
CA SER A 157 -7.34 -11.20 14.37
C SER A 157 -7.18 -9.84 15.06
N VAL A 158 -7.17 -8.76 14.27
CA VAL A 158 -6.97 -7.36 14.68
C VAL A 158 -8.17 -6.51 14.24
N SER A 159 -8.22 -5.21 14.59
CA SER A 159 -9.27 -4.33 14.07
C SER A 159 -9.11 -4.12 12.55
N PRO A 160 -10.17 -3.74 11.80
CA PRO A 160 -10.06 -3.47 10.38
C PRO A 160 -9.12 -2.29 10.04
N GLU A 161 -9.09 -1.27 10.90
CA GLU A 161 -8.19 -0.12 10.77
C GLU A 161 -6.72 -0.52 11.00
N ASP A 162 -6.45 -1.32 12.05
CA ASP A 162 -5.14 -1.92 12.27
C ASP A 162 -4.75 -2.76 11.05
N PHE A 163 -5.60 -3.69 10.59
CA PHE A 163 -5.32 -4.57 9.46
C PHE A 163 -4.85 -3.79 8.23
N ASN A 164 -5.63 -2.78 7.84
CA ASN A 164 -5.33 -1.98 6.65
C ASN A 164 -4.03 -1.17 6.83
N THR A 165 -3.82 -0.56 8.00
CA THR A 165 -2.61 0.21 8.32
C THR A 165 -1.36 -0.68 8.35
N ILE A 166 -1.46 -1.87 8.96
CA ILE A 166 -0.38 -2.84 9.06
C ILE A 166 -0.02 -3.39 7.68
N LEU A 167 -1.01 -3.80 6.90
CA LEU A 167 -0.80 -4.37 5.57
C LEU A 167 -0.23 -3.34 4.58
N TYR A 168 -0.64 -2.07 4.68
CA TYR A 168 -0.04 -0.96 3.93
C TYR A 168 1.44 -0.77 4.26
N ASN A 169 1.78 -0.60 5.54
CA ASN A 169 3.17 -0.38 5.94
C ASN A 169 4.06 -1.60 5.61
N ALA A 170 3.56 -2.82 5.83
CA ALA A 170 4.29 -4.04 5.50
C ALA A 170 4.58 -4.19 3.99
N LEU A 171 3.58 -3.98 3.13
CA LEU A 171 3.78 -4.07 1.68
C LEU A 171 4.65 -2.94 1.15
N LYS A 172 4.49 -1.72 1.67
CA LYS A 172 5.36 -0.58 1.36
C LYS A 172 6.82 -0.89 1.71
N GLN A 173 7.08 -1.42 2.91
CA GLN A 173 8.43 -1.78 3.37
C GLN A 173 9.02 -2.95 2.58
N LEU A 174 8.25 -4.01 2.32
CA LEU A 174 8.68 -5.14 1.48
C LEU A 174 9.04 -4.65 0.07
N ASN A 175 8.22 -3.80 -0.53
CA ASN A 175 8.47 -3.26 -1.87
C ASN A 175 9.70 -2.32 -1.92
N SER A 176 10.03 -1.61 -0.83
CA SER A 176 11.22 -0.74 -0.79
C SER A 176 12.52 -1.46 -0.43
N GLU A 177 12.48 -2.42 0.50
CA GLU A 177 13.68 -3.07 1.05
C GLU A 177 13.95 -4.45 0.44
N ASN A 178 12.91 -5.19 0.03
CA ASN A 178 13.00 -6.56 -0.48
C ASN A 178 12.06 -6.76 -1.70
N PRO A 179 12.18 -5.98 -2.79
CA PRO A 179 11.20 -5.91 -3.89
C PRO A 179 10.96 -7.23 -4.65
N ASP A 180 11.82 -8.24 -4.44
CA ASP A 180 11.72 -9.58 -5.00
C ASP A 180 11.15 -10.61 -4.01
N TRP A 181 10.41 -10.16 -2.98
CA TRP A 181 9.59 -11.01 -2.13
C TRP A 181 8.59 -11.86 -2.94
N ASN A 182 8.20 -13.01 -2.39
CA ASN A 182 7.44 -14.01 -3.14
C ASN A 182 6.03 -14.21 -2.59
N VAL A 183 5.91 -14.38 -1.27
CA VAL A 183 4.65 -14.60 -0.56
C VAL A 183 4.68 -13.85 0.77
N LEU A 184 3.57 -13.22 1.14
CA LEU A 184 3.31 -12.69 2.47
C LEU A 184 2.12 -13.45 3.08
N MET A 185 2.39 -14.26 4.10
CA MET A 185 1.38 -14.98 4.86
C MET A 185 0.64 -14.02 5.80
N LEU A 186 -0.69 -13.98 5.72
CA LEU A 186 -1.53 -13.15 6.60
C LEU A 186 -2.03 -13.92 7.83
N GLY A 187 -2.08 -15.25 7.74
CA GLY A 187 -2.38 -16.16 8.85
C GLY A 187 -1.53 -17.42 8.78
N THR A 188 -1.12 -17.95 9.95
CA THR A 188 -0.18 -19.07 10.04
C THR A 188 -0.57 -20.06 11.14
N ALA A 189 0.01 -21.26 11.07
CA ALA A 189 0.10 -22.21 12.17
C ALA A 189 1.50 -22.82 12.20
N ASN A 190 2.02 -23.16 13.38
CA ASN A 190 3.34 -23.79 13.56
C ASN A 190 4.51 -23.04 12.87
N LYS A 191 4.45 -21.71 12.81
CA LYS A 191 5.45 -20.90 12.11
C LYS A 191 6.82 -20.92 12.80
N ILE A 192 7.86 -20.97 11.98
CA ILE A 192 9.27 -20.89 12.34
C ILE A 192 9.90 -19.85 11.41
N TYR A 193 10.62 -18.88 11.97
CA TYR A 193 11.32 -17.84 11.20
C TYR A 193 12.73 -18.25 10.82
N ASN A 194 13.27 -17.60 9.78
CA ASN A 194 14.68 -17.65 9.47
C ASN A 194 15.47 -16.75 10.44
N THR A 195 16.36 -17.34 11.24
CA THR A 195 17.17 -16.59 12.23
C THR A 195 18.40 -15.91 11.63
N ALA A 196 18.68 -16.12 10.33
CA ALA A 196 19.83 -15.54 9.64
C ALA A 196 19.51 -14.19 8.96
N THR A 197 18.24 -13.79 8.89
CA THR A 197 17.77 -12.57 8.23
C THR A 197 17.31 -11.51 9.23
N PRO A 198 17.55 -10.22 8.94
CA PRO A 198 17.06 -9.14 9.78
C PRO A 198 15.54 -9.06 9.79
N ASP A 199 15.00 -8.65 10.93
CA ASP A 199 13.57 -8.37 11.14
C ASP A 199 13.17 -7.05 10.45
N LEU A 200 12.06 -7.03 9.71
CA LEU A 200 11.44 -5.81 9.19
C LEU A 200 10.44 -5.28 10.23
N THR A 201 10.86 -4.30 11.02
CA THR A 201 10.04 -3.73 12.09
C THR A 201 9.43 -2.39 11.65
N PHE A 202 8.14 -2.22 11.87
CA PHE A 202 7.47 -0.92 11.82
C PHE A 202 6.73 -0.64 13.13
N SER A 203 6.82 0.60 13.59
CA SER A 203 6.03 1.09 14.71
C SER A 203 4.66 1.50 14.19
N ILE A 204 3.59 0.88 14.72
CA ILE A 204 2.27 1.50 14.66
C ILE A 204 2.27 2.55 15.76
N ASP A 205 2.67 3.77 15.41
CA ASP A 205 2.25 4.93 16.19
C ASP A 205 0.73 4.95 16.12
N SER A 206 0.07 4.97 17.29
CA SER A 206 -1.38 5.04 17.38
C SER A 206 -1.85 6.29 16.64
N ILE A 207 -2.43 6.11 15.46
CA ILE A 207 -2.87 7.22 14.62
C ILE A 207 -3.90 7.99 15.44
N SER A 208 -3.55 9.24 15.78
CA SER A 208 -4.49 10.15 16.40
C SER A 208 -5.56 10.48 15.37
N LEU A 209 -6.76 9.92 15.54
CA LEU A 209 -7.98 10.25 14.77
C LEU A 209 -8.49 11.69 15.01
N GLU A 210 -7.58 12.62 15.29
CA GLU A 210 -7.85 14.05 15.28
C GLU A 210 -7.70 14.56 13.83
N ASN A 211 -8.84 14.77 13.17
CA ASN A 211 -9.12 15.63 11.99
C ASN A 211 -10.05 15.04 10.91
N ILE A 212 -11.01 14.17 11.27
CA ILE A 212 -12.22 13.94 10.45
C ILE A 212 -13.49 14.34 11.24
N GLU A 213 -13.53 15.60 11.66
CA GLU A 213 -14.78 16.30 11.96
C GLU A 213 -14.80 17.65 11.26
N GLN A 214 -15.50 17.71 10.10
CA GLN A 214 -16.40 18.81 9.70
C GLN A 214 -16.79 18.66 8.22
N THR A 215 -17.97 18.12 7.94
CA THR A 215 -19.04 18.77 7.12
C THR A 215 -20.23 17.84 6.86
N THR A 216 -20.96 17.47 7.92
CA THR A 216 -22.36 17.04 7.79
C THR A 216 -23.27 18.18 8.22
N THR A 217 -23.87 18.85 7.22
CA THR A 217 -24.75 19.99 7.46
C THR A 217 -26.06 19.55 8.10
N THR A 218 -26.23 19.87 9.38
CA THR A 218 -27.46 19.62 10.14
C THR A 218 -28.67 20.34 9.51
N LYS A 219 -29.68 19.57 9.08
CA LYS A 219 -31.07 20.07 9.03
C LYS A 219 -31.81 19.59 10.27
N GLN A 220 -32.12 20.53 11.15
CA GLN A 220 -32.73 20.28 12.45
C GLN A 220 -34.25 20.37 12.37
N THR A 221 -34.97 19.41 12.94
CA THR A 221 -36.36 19.58 13.38
C THR A 221 -36.63 18.65 14.57
N THR A 222 -36.51 19.21 15.78
CA THR A 222 -37.48 19.18 16.92
C THR A 222 -38.25 17.86 17.23
N LEU A 223 -38.46 17.38 18.46
CA LEU A 223 -38.54 17.97 19.83
C LEU A 223 -37.96 16.99 20.91
N GLU A 224 -37.86 17.48 22.16
CA GLU A 224 -38.01 16.71 23.43
C GLU A 224 -36.98 15.62 23.84
N GLN A 225 -36.02 15.98 24.73
CA GLN A 225 -36.13 15.72 26.18
C GLN A 225 -34.86 16.15 26.97
N THR A 226 -34.98 17.23 27.74
CA THR A 226 -33.90 17.78 28.60
C THR A 226 -33.83 17.10 29.97
N THR A 227 -33.20 15.91 30.06
CA THR A 227 -32.81 15.33 31.37
C THR A 227 -31.60 14.37 31.34
N LEU A 228 -30.69 14.46 30.36
CA LEU A 228 -29.60 13.47 30.20
C LEU A 228 -28.19 14.02 29.85
N GLU A 229 -27.92 15.30 30.10
CA GLU A 229 -26.63 15.92 29.68
C GLU A 229 -25.55 16.00 30.78
N GLN A 230 -25.93 16.06 32.06
CA GLN A 230 -24.94 16.24 33.14
C GLN A 230 -24.18 14.95 33.52
N THR A 231 -24.80 13.78 33.39
CA THR A 231 -24.16 12.49 33.70
C THR A 231 -23.13 12.08 32.64
N THR A 232 -23.25 12.61 31.42
CA THR A 232 -22.45 12.23 30.26
C THR A 232 -21.08 12.90 30.28
N LEU A 233 -21.00 14.20 30.66
CA LEU A 233 -19.73 14.95 30.68
C LEU A 233 -18.68 14.38 31.65
N GLU A 234 -19.08 13.94 32.84
CA GLU A 234 -18.14 13.36 33.82
C GLU A 234 -17.62 11.99 33.37
N GLN A 235 -18.44 11.18 32.69
CA GLN A 235 -18.01 9.88 32.16
C GLN A 235 -17.08 10.02 30.94
N THR A 236 -17.28 11.01 30.07
CA THR A 236 -16.39 11.25 28.92
C THR A 236 -14.99 11.70 29.36
N THR A 237 -14.88 12.45 30.46
CA THR A 237 -13.60 13.00 30.93
C THR A 237 -12.69 11.95 31.60
N LEU A 238 -13.24 10.82 32.07
CA LEU A 238 -12.47 9.80 32.79
C LEU A 238 -11.72 8.80 31.88
N ASN A 239 -12.08 8.70 30.59
CA ASN A 239 -11.52 7.69 29.67
C ASN A 239 -10.26 8.14 28.90
N LEU A 240 -9.83 9.40 29.05
CA LEU A 240 -8.69 9.98 28.32
C LEU A 240 -7.31 9.78 29.00
N LYS A 241 -7.07 8.63 29.64
CA LYS A 241 -5.73 8.27 30.19
C LYS A 241 -5.36 6.79 30.07
N SER A 242 -5.17 6.32 28.85
CA SER A 242 -4.16 5.29 28.56
C SER A 242 -3.46 5.58 27.22
N LYS A 243 -2.34 6.31 27.28
CA LYS A 243 -1.36 6.26 26.17
C LYS A 243 -0.75 4.85 26.18
N SER A 244 -1.34 3.94 25.43
CA SER A 244 -0.73 2.65 25.11
C SER A 244 0.65 2.91 24.47
N LYS A 245 1.64 2.06 24.77
CA LYS A 245 2.90 2.10 24.02
C LYS A 245 2.58 1.77 22.55
N PRO A 246 3.29 2.39 21.58
CA PRO A 246 3.14 2.03 20.18
C PRO A 246 3.37 0.53 20.02
N LYS A 247 2.42 -0.14 19.37
CA LYS A 247 2.51 -1.58 19.13
C LYS A 247 3.42 -1.76 17.92
N GLN A 248 4.60 -2.31 18.14
CA GLN A 248 5.46 -2.72 17.04
C GLN A 248 4.92 -4.03 16.49
N ILE A 249 4.83 -4.11 15.16
CA ILE A 249 4.57 -5.34 14.43
C ILE A 249 5.76 -5.56 13.51
N ILE A 250 6.15 -6.82 13.40
CA ILE A 250 7.41 -7.22 12.77
C ILE A 250 7.10 -8.23 11.66
N VAL A 251 7.49 -7.91 10.44
CA VAL A 251 7.48 -8.84 9.31
C VAL A 251 8.83 -9.55 9.25
N LYS A 252 8.79 -10.88 9.17
CA LYS A 252 9.97 -11.74 9.29
C LYS A 252 9.97 -12.76 8.16
N GLN A 253 11.15 -13.08 7.61
CA GLN A 253 11.25 -14.16 6.64
C GLN A 253 10.92 -15.50 7.33
N LEU A 254 10.03 -16.27 6.73
CA LEU A 254 9.69 -17.61 7.18
C LEU A 254 10.82 -18.59 6.85
N LYS A 255 10.93 -19.61 7.71
CA LYS A 255 11.60 -20.88 7.41
C LYS A 255 10.57 -21.98 7.13
N SER A 256 9.46 -21.96 7.84
CA SER A 256 8.31 -22.84 7.61
C SER A 256 7.06 -22.32 8.33
N ALA A 257 5.87 -22.55 7.78
CA ALA A 257 4.56 -22.36 8.39
C ALA A 257 3.54 -23.28 7.72
N THR A 258 2.60 -23.76 8.51
CA THR A 258 1.43 -24.56 8.09
C THR A 258 0.17 -23.68 8.04
N THR A 259 -0.91 -24.17 7.44
CA THR A 259 -2.14 -23.47 7.00
C THR A 259 -2.06 -22.73 5.67
N SER A 260 -3.14 -22.74 4.89
CA SER A 260 -3.34 -21.96 3.65
C SER A 260 -4.43 -20.88 3.76
N SER A 261 -4.94 -20.62 4.98
CA SER A 261 -6.12 -19.78 5.24
C SER A 261 -6.08 -18.39 4.59
N ALA A 262 -4.93 -17.72 4.59
CA ALA A 262 -4.77 -16.40 3.97
C ALA A 262 -3.31 -16.08 3.61
N TYR A 263 -3.05 -15.81 2.33
CA TYR A 263 -1.72 -15.41 1.85
C TYR A 263 -1.80 -14.54 0.60
N VAL A 264 -0.85 -13.60 0.49
CA VAL A 264 -0.61 -12.77 -0.69
C VAL A 264 0.53 -13.38 -1.49
N VAL A 265 0.39 -13.54 -2.80
CA VAL A 265 1.43 -14.06 -3.71
C VAL A 265 1.69 -13.12 -4.89
N ARG A 266 2.96 -13.02 -5.29
CA ARG A 266 3.41 -12.28 -6.48
C ARG A 266 3.30 -13.14 -7.74
N LEU A 267 2.89 -12.54 -8.86
CA LEU A 267 2.62 -13.24 -10.14
C LEU A 267 3.82 -14.05 -10.62
N ASN A 268 5.02 -13.48 -10.50
CA ASN A 268 6.28 -14.12 -10.90
C ASN A 268 6.62 -15.41 -10.13
N TYR A 269 5.93 -15.68 -9.03
CA TYR A 269 6.16 -16.85 -8.16
C TYR A 269 5.01 -17.87 -8.22
N ILE A 270 3.91 -17.56 -8.91
CA ILE A 270 2.74 -18.45 -9.02
C ILE A 270 3.09 -19.81 -9.65
N ASP A 271 3.95 -19.85 -10.67
CA ASP A 271 4.39 -21.09 -11.31
C ASP A 271 5.12 -22.04 -10.35
N THR A 272 5.89 -21.50 -9.40
CA THR A 272 6.60 -22.28 -8.37
C THR A 272 5.60 -22.99 -7.46
N ILE A 273 4.59 -22.27 -6.97
CA ILE A 273 3.54 -22.84 -6.10
C ILE A 273 2.66 -23.81 -6.90
N LEU A 274 2.27 -23.48 -8.13
CA LEU A 274 1.49 -24.35 -9.02
C LEU A 274 2.22 -25.67 -9.29
N THR A 275 3.53 -25.63 -9.55
CA THR A 275 4.34 -26.84 -9.77
C THR A 275 4.31 -27.75 -8.55
N LEU A 276 4.49 -27.20 -7.34
CA LEU A 276 4.38 -27.96 -6.11
C LEU A 276 2.97 -28.51 -5.91
N PHE A 277 1.92 -27.69 -6.04
CA PHE A 277 0.54 -28.10 -5.77
C PHE A 277 0.05 -29.14 -6.78
N LYS A 278 0.44 -29.04 -8.05
CA LYS A 278 0.18 -30.06 -9.07
C LYS A 278 0.88 -31.38 -8.74
N ASN A 279 2.11 -31.35 -8.22
CA ASN A 279 2.81 -32.53 -7.70
C ASN A 279 2.07 -33.14 -6.49
N CYS A 280 1.64 -32.31 -5.52
CA CYS A 280 0.86 -32.73 -4.36
C CYS A 280 -0.43 -33.45 -4.80
N ASN A 281 -1.25 -32.81 -5.64
CA ASN A 281 -2.51 -33.36 -6.17
C ASN A 281 -2.31 -34.67 -6.95
N ALA A 282 -1.23 -34.79 -7.73
CA ALA A 282 -0.92 -36.02 -8.48
C ALA A 282 -0.51 -37.19 -7.57
N ASN A 283 0.23 -36.91 -6.50
CA ASN A 283 0.70 -37.93 -5.56
C ASN A 283 -0.28 -38.24 -4.42
N MET A 284 -1.35 -37.46 -4.27
CA MET A 284 -2.35 -37.62 -3.21
C MET A 284 -3.37 -38.71 -3.55
N LEU A 285 -3.18 -39.90 -2.98
CA LEU A 285 -4.01 -41.08 -3.25
C LEU A 285 -5.24 -41.12 -2.33
N SER A 286 -6.39 -41.48 -2.88
CA SER A 286 -7.67 -41.57 -2.15
C SER A 286 -7.73 -42.62 -1.05
N ASN A 287 -6.68 -43.44 -0.90
CA ASN A 287 -6.60 -44.55 0.05
C ASN A 287 -5.28 -44.63 0.83
N LYS A 288 -4.39 -43.61 0.74
CA LYS A 288 -3.13 -43.57 1.50
C LYS A 288 -3.04 -42.37 2.44
N LEU A 289 -3.85 -42.41 3.49
CA LEU A 289 -3.50 -41.71 4.72
C LEU A 289 -2.23 -42.34 5.31
N SER A 290 -1.43 -41.59 6.06
CA SER A 290 -0.30 -42.13 6.82
C SER A 290 -0.78 -43.09 7.92
N GLY A 291 0.16 -43.78 8.58
CA GLY A 291 -0.15 -44.71 9.68
C GLY A 291 -0.97 -44.11 10.82
N ASP A 292 -0.89 -42.78 10.99
CA ASP A 292 -1.60 -42.01 12.02
C ASP A 292 -2.77 -41.17 11.45
N GLY A 293 -3.12 -41.35 10.17
CA GLY A 293 -4.24 -40.66 9.51
C GLY A 293 -3.89 -39.34 8.80
N PHE A 294 -2.63 -38.90 8.78
CA PHE A 294 -2.21 -37.66 8.14
C PHE A 294 -2.00 -37.81 6.62
N GLU A 295 -2.38 -36.81 5.84
CA GLU A 295 -2.07 -36.76 4.41
C GLU A 295 -0.70 -36.11 4.18
N TYR A 296 0.31 -36.90 3.79
CA TYR A 296 1.68 -36.43 3.58
C TYR A 296 1.81 -35.49 2.37
N GLN A 297 0.85 -35.49 1.45
CA GLN A 297 0.80 -34.59 0.29
C GLN A 297 -0.03 -33.33 0.56
N ALA A 298 -0.47 -33.07 1.79
CA ALA A 298 -1.22 -31.86 2.12
C ALA A 298 -0.35 -30.63 1.83
N LEU A 299 -0.92 -29.68 1.07
CA LEU A 299 -0.19 -28.56 0.48
C LEU A 299 0.48 -27.67 1.55
N ASP A 300 -0.22 -27.52 2.67
CA ASP A 300 0.10 -26.69 3.83
C ASP A 300 1.30 -27.21 4.62
N GLN A 301 1.63 -28.50 4.48
CA GLN A 301 2.88 -29.09 4.96
C GLN A 301 3.96 -29.06 3.87
N LYS A 302 3.59 -29.31 2.61
CA LYS A 302 4.54 -29.45 1.50
C LYS A 302 5.26 -28.16 1.15
N TRP A 303 4.57 -27.03 1.18
CA TRP A 303 5.14 -25.73 0.82
C TRP A 303 6.14 -25.16 1.82
N ALA A 304 6.34 -25.81 2.98
CA ALA A 304 7.42 -25.50 3.91
C ALA A 304 8.81 -25.67 3.27
N SER A 305 8.91 -26.53 2.26
CA SER A 305 10.11 -26.67 1.43
C SER A 305 10.43 -25.43 0.58
N LEU A 306 9.40 -24.69 0.15
CA LEU A 306 9.54 -23.41 -0.56
C LEU A 306 9.82 -22.27 0.42
N GLN A 307 9.07 -22.20 1.53
CA GLN A 307 9.19 -21.14 2.52
C GLN A 307 10.61 -20.93 3.05
N GLY A 308 11.34 -22.02 3.34
CA GLY A 308 12.72 -21.94 3.80
C GLY A 308 13.78 -21.81 2.72
N ALA A 309 13.40 -21.94 1.43
CA ALA A 309 14.29 -21.77 0.29
C ALA A 309 14.18 -20.37 -0.34
N ASP A 310 12.97 -19.80 -0.32
CA ASP A 310 12.57 -18.60 -1.06
C ASP A 310 12.14 -17.44 -0.13
N LYS A 311 11.73 -16.31 -0.70
CA LYS A 311 11.43 -15.07 0.03
C LYS A 311 9.97 -15.00 0.51
N TRP A 312 9.62 -15.91 1.42
CA TRP A 312 8.33 -15.93 2.11
C TRP A 312 8.41 -15.14 3.42
N TYR A 313 7.40 -14.33 3.71
CA TYR A 313 7.33 -13.52 4.92
C TYR A 313 6.04 -13.77 5.70
N ALA A 314 6.05 -13.50 7.00
CA ALA A 314 4.88 -13.45 7.86
C ALA A 314 5.03 -12.39 8.95
N PHE A 315 3.91 -11.92 9.48
CA PHE A 315 3.87 -11.06 10.66
C PHE A 315 4.20 -11.85 11.93
N ASP A 316 4.75 -11.21 12.95
CA ASP A 316 4.92 -11.77 14.29
C ASP A 316 3.57 -12.07 14.94
N GLU A 317 2.63 -11.13 14.88
CA GLU A 317 1.20 -11.34 15.16
C GLU A 317 0.39 -11.49 13.86
N ASP A 318 -0.30 -12.62 13.68
CA ASP A 318 -1.07 -12.91 12.47
C ASP A 318 -2.30 -12.00 12.35
N LEU A 319 -2.49 -11.38 11.18
CA LEU A 319 -3.62 -10.48 10.91
C LEU A 319 -4.93 -11.22 10.66
N ILE A 320 -4.83 -12.45 10.15
CA ILE A 320 -5.94 -13.36 9.90
C ILE A 320 -5.69 -14.66 10.66
N LYS A 321 -6.74 -15.21 11.26
CA LYS A 321 -6.77 -16.54 11.85
C LYS A 321 -7.83 -17.39 11.17
N GLN A 322 -7.66 -18.70 11.28
CA GLN A 322 -8.72 -19.64 10.93
C GLN A 322 -9.83 -19.56 12.00
N ARG A 323 -11.07 -19.30 11.58
CA ARG A 323 -12.25 -19.29 12.45
C ARG A 323 -12.46 -20.69 13.03
N ALA A 324 -12.83 -20.77 14.31
CA ALA A 324 -13.02 -22.04 15.02
C ALA A 324 -14.31 -22.78 14.60
N ILE A 325 -14.34 -23.28 13.37
CA ILE A 325 -15.44 -24.02 12.75
C ILE A 325 -14.92 -25.31 12.10
N TRP A 326 -15.72 -26.39 12.13
CA TRP A 326 -15.30 -27.70 11.63
C TRP A 326 -15.01 -27.70 10.11
N SER A 327 -13.93 -28.36 9.71
CA SER A 327 -13.53 -28.50 8.30
C SER A 327 -14.47 -29.42 7.53
N THR A 328 -15.36 -28.85 6.72
CA THR A 328 -16.40 -29.60 6.00
C THR A 328 -15.91 -30.33 4.75
N ILE A 329 -14.63 -30.21 4.35
CA ILE A 329 -14.12 -30.94 3.18
C ILE A 329 -13.93 -32.45 3.49
N GLN A 330 -13.87 -32.83 4.77
CA GLN A 330 -13.64 -34.23 5.19
C GLN A 330 -14.92 -35.02 5.51
N SER A 331 -16.07 -34.36 5.74
CA SER A 331 -17.31 -35.01 6.20
C SER A 331 -18.52 -34.62 5.34
N PRO A 332 -19.41 -35.57 5.00
CA PRO A 332 -20.73 -35.21 4.49
C PRO A 332 -21.51 -34.52 5.62
N GLN A 333 -22.08 -33.36 5.32
CA GLN A 333 -23.12 -32.78 6.16
C GLN A 333 -24.36 -33.68 6.08
N SER A 334 -24.91 -34.04 7.23
CA SER A 334 -26.28 -34.57 7.32
C SER A 334 -27.27 -33.53 6.76
N PRO A 335 -28.39 -33.96 6.16
CA PRO A 335 -29.34 -33.06 5.48
C PRO A 335 -30.05 -32.09 6.43
#